data_AF-X6LLD4-F1
#
_entry.id   AF-X6LLD4-F1
#
_cell.length_a   1.000
_cell.length_b   1.000
_cell.length_c   1.000
_cell.angle_alpha   90.00
_cell.angle_beta   90.00
_cell.angle_gamma   90.00
#
_symmetry.space_group_name_H-M   'P 1'
#
loop_
_entity.id
_entity.type
_entity.pdbx_description
1 polymer ?
#
loop_
_entity_poly.entity_id
_entity_poly.type
_entity_poly.pdbx_seq_one_letter_code
_entity_poly.pdbx_strand_id
1 'polypeptide(L)'
;MTIESCLESLERLHPEIKNYTSNSGELEIIQSLFNDPQERENAVQILGQVVMLLVRRINKIQLDEMLCNWMETMLFDERDYSLFNEKSGIKLLVKHVGELWHTLKYKKTENIYNKHFF
;
A
#
# COMPACT_ATOMS: atom_id res chain seq x y z
N MET A 1 7.02 10.18 15.57
CA MET A 1 5.84 9.79 14.79
C MET A 1 6.26 8.59 13.96
N THR A 2 5.62 7.43 14.14
CA THR A 2 5.91 6.21 13.38
C THR A 2 5.01 6.13 12.16
N ILE A 3 5.37 5.31 11.16
CA ILE A 3 4.50 5.12 9.99
C ILE A 3 3.17 4.50 10.41
N GLU A 4 3.17 3.61 11.39
CA GLU A 4 1.96 3.02 11.98
C GLU A 4 1.05 4.10 12.56
N SER A 5 1.59 5.03 13.36
CA SER A 5 0.79 6.13 13.92
C SER A 5 0.25 7.08 12.84
N CYS A 6 0.99 7.26 11.74
CA CYS A 6 0.53 7.99 10.57
C CYS A 6 -0.63 7.25 9.90
N LEU A 7 -0.46 5.96 9.64
CA LEU A 7 -1.48 5.14 9.00
C LEU A 7 -2.76 5.07 9.83
N GLU A 8 -2.66 4.86 11.14
CA GLU A 8 -3.81 4.88 12.06
C GLU A 8 -4.56 6.22 12.01
N SER A 9 -3.82 7.34 11.94
CA SER A 9 -4.42 8.67 11.82
C SER A 9 -5.13 8.84 10.47
N LEU A 10 -4.53 8.32 9.40
CA LEU A 10 -5.06 8.35 8.05
C LEU A 10 -6.35 7.52 7.95
N GLU A 11 -6.31 6.28 8.43
CA GLU A 11 -7.44 5.34 8.49
C GLU A 11 -8.60 5.85 9.36
N ARG A 12 -8.31 6.58 10.43
CA ARG A 12 -9.34 7.19 11.28
C ARG A 12 -10.08 8.33 10.58
N LEU A 13 -9.36 9.13 9.80
CA LEU A 13 -9.91 10.32 9.14
C LEU A 13 -10.50 10.01 7.76
N HIS A 14 -10.04 8.93 7.12
CA HIS A 14 -10.53 8.39 5.86
C HIS A 14 -10.79 6.88 6.00
N PRO A 15 -11.93 6.48 6.59
CA PRO A 15 -12.25 5.07 6.86
C PRO A 15 -12.22 4.17 5.61
N GLU A 16 -12.39 4.73 4.42
CA GLU A 16 -12.26 4.05 3.13
C GLU A 16 -10.88 3.42 2.95
N ILE A 17 -9.82 4.04 3.49
CA ILE A 17 -8.45 3.51 3.46
C ILE A 17 -8.33 2.26 4.32
N LYS A 18 -9.06 2.22 5.44
CA LYS A 18 -9.08 1.07 6.37
C LYS A 18 -9.95 -0.07 5.87
N ASN A 19 -11.10 0.28 5.30
CA ASN A 19 -12.15 -0.65 4.93
C ASN A 19 -11.97 -1.21 3.50
N TYR A 20 -11.05 -0.64 2.71
CA TYR A 20 -10.73 -1.20 1.41
C TYR A 20 -10.05 -2.55 1.58
N THR A 21 -10.63 -3.56 0.94
CA THR A 21 -10.10 -4.92 0.86
C THR A 21 -10.25 -5.39 -0.57
N SER A 22 -9.13 -5.70 -1.21
CA SER A 22 -9.08 -6.36 -2.51
C SER A 22 -9.74 -7.74 -2.44
N ASN A 23 -10.34 -8.18 -3.54
CA ASN A 23 -10.74 -9.59 -3.63
C ASN A 23 -9.50 -10.50 -3.70
N SER A 24 -9.69 -11.81 -3.53
CA SER A 24 -8.56 -12.76 -3.46
C SER A 24 -7.67 -12.72 -4.71
N GLY A 25 -8.24 -12.55 -5.91
CA GLY A 25 -7.46 -12.48 -7.15
C GLY A 25 -6.66 -11.17 -7.26
N GLU A 26 -7.26 -10.05 -6.90
CA GLU A 26 -6.57 -8.75 -6.85
C GLU A 26 -5.42 -8.78 -5.83
N LEU A 27 -5.63 -9.38 -4.66
CA LEU A 27 -4.62 -9.51 -3.62
C LEU A 27 -3.45 -10.39 -4.07
N GLU A 28 -3.71 -11.52 -4.71
CA GLU A 28 -2.67 -12.38 -5.30
C GLU A 28 -1.84 -11.63 -6.34
N ILE A 29 -2.49 -10.85 -7.20
CA ILE A 29 -1.80 -10.01 -8.19
C ILE A 29 -0.92 -9.00 -7.46
N ILE A 30 -1.45 -8.21 -6.53
CA ILE A 30 -0.69 -7.21 -5.77
C ILE A 30 0.53 -7.83 -5.08
N GLN A 31 0.35 -8.97 -4.42
CA GLN A 31 1.47 -9.68 -3.78
C GLN A 31 2.51 -10.15 -4.81
N SER A 32 2.05 -10.58 -5.99
CA SER A 32 2.94 -11.03 -7.06
C SER A 32 3.77 -9.90 -7.67
N LEU A 33 3.26 -8.66 -7.67
CA LEU A 33 3.98 -7.47 -8.14
C LEU A 33 5.24 -7.19 -7.33
N PHE A 34 5.29 -7.66 -6.08
CA PHE A 34 6.40 -7.43 -5.14
C PHE A 34 6.94 -8.77 -4.60
N ASN A 35 7.10 -9.75 -5.49
CA ASN A 35 7.65 -11.07 -5.15
C ASN A 35 9.16 -11.05 -4.91
N ASP A 36 9.89 -10.16 -5.60
CA ASP A 36 11.30 -9.97 -5.35
C ASP A 36 11.52 -9.31 -3.97
N PRO A 37 12.37 -9.89 -3.09
CA PRO A 37 12.58 -9.35 -1.75
C PRO A 37 13.13 -7.91 -1.73
N GLN A 38 14.01 -7.57 -2.68
CA GLN A 38 14.65 -6.26 -2.74
C GLN A 38 13.67 -5.21 -3.26
N GLU A 39 12.91 -5.53 -4.31
CA GLU A 39 11.84 -4.67 -4.85
C GLU A 39 10.75 -4.44 -3.80
N ARG A 40 10.39 -5.48 -3.05
CA ARG A 40 9.43 -5.38 -1.96
C ARG A 40 9.92 -4.49 -0.82
N GLU A 41 11.16 -4.65 -0.39
CA GLU A 41 11.71 -3.77 0.66
C GLU A 41 11.73 -2.32 0.20
N ASN A 42 12.12 -2.07 -1.05
CA ASN A 42 12.07 -0.73 -1.65
C ASN A 42 10.63 -0.18 -1.67
N ALA A 43 9.66 -0.97 -2.12
CA ALA A 43 8.26 -0.59 -2.15
C ALA A 43 7.71 -0.26 -0.76
N VAL A 44 8.09 -1.02 0.28
CA VAL A 44 7.70 -0.73 1.68
C VAL A 44 8.30 0.60 2.15
N GLN A 45 9.56 0.89 1.83
CA GLN A 45 10.20 2.15 2.19
C GLN A 45 9.50 3.35 1.52
N ILE A 46 9.24 3.26 0.21
CA ILE A 46 8.54 4.28 -0.57
C ILE A 46 7.12 4.47 -0.03
N LEU A 47 6.39 3.38 0.23
CA LEU A 47 5.04 3.42 0.76
C LEU A 47 4.98 4.08 2.15
N GLY A 48 6.02 3.91 2.97
CA GLY A 48 6.15 4.64 4.23
C GLY A 48 6.22 6.16 4.02
N GLN A 49 6.96 6.62 3.00
CA GLN A 49 7.02 8.04 2.65
C GLN A 49 5.66 8.55 2.15
N VAL A 50 4.96 7.76 1.33
CA VAL A 50 3.59 8.05 0.87
C VAL A 50 2.65 8.26 2.06
N VAL A 51 2.62 7.32 3.02
CA VAL A 51 1.76 7.42 4.21
C VAL A 51 2.03 8.70 5.00
N MET A 52 3.30 9.05 5.22
CA MET A 52 3.64 10.30 5.91
C MET A 52 3.15 11.55 5.18
N LEU A 53 3.29 11.58 3.86
CA LEU A 53 2.88 12.72 3.04
C LEU A 53 1.36 12.85 2.94
N LEU A 54 0.63 11.73 2.85
CA LEU A 54 -0.84 11.71 2.90
C LEU A 54 -1.34 12.30 4.21
N VAL A 55 -0.77 11.90 5.35
CA VAL A 55 -1.14 12.47 6.66
C VAL A 55 -0.87 13.97 6.75
N ARG A 56 0.25 14.45 6.20
CA ARG A 56 0.55 15.90 6.15
C ARG A 56 -0.45 16.69 5.30
N ARG A 57 -1.12 16.04 4.34
CA ARG A 57 -2.06 16.64 3.40
C ARG A 57 -3.49 16.10 3.56
N ILE A 58 -3.84 15.64 4.76
CA ILE A 58 -5.03 14.82 5.00
C ILE A 58 -6.35 15.45 4.54
N ASN A 59 -6.44 16.79 4.50
CA ASN A 59 -7.63 17.53 4.07
C ASN A 59 -7.75 17.67 2.54
N LYS A 60 -6.75 17.22 1.77
CA LYS A 60 -6.66 17.39 0.30
C LYS A 60 -6.50 16.06 -0.43
N ILE A 61 -6.80 14.95 0.24
CA ILE A 61 -6.67 13.62 -0.34
C ILE A 61 -7.82 13.38 -1.32
N GLN A 62 -7.48 12.93 -2.53
CA GLN A 62 -8.43 12.37 -3.49
C GLN A 62 -8.28 10.84 -3.49
N LEU A 63 -9.24 10.14 -2.89
CA LEU A 63 -9.14 8.70 -2.62
C LEU A 63 -9.15 7.84 -3.88
N ASP A 64 -9.82 8.29 -4.94
CA ASP A 64 -9.93 7.61 -6.23
C ASP A 64 -8.83 8.01 -7.24
N GLU A 65 -7.88 8.85 -6.83
CA GLU A 65 -6.73 9.18 -7.65
C GLU A 65 -5.78 7.97 -7.77
N MET A 66 -5.19 7.77 -8.95
CA MET A 66 -4.14 6.76 -9.12
C MET A 66 -2.94 7.11 -8.24
N LEU A 67 -2.45 6.12 -7.49
CA LEU A 67 -1.38 6.33 -6.52
C LEU A 67 -0.11 6.85 -7.21
N CYS A 68 0.24 6.34 -8.38
CA CYS A 68 1.39 6.83 -9.15
C CYS A 68 1.26 8.30 -9.57
N ASN A 69 0.08 8.75 -10.03
CA ASN A 69 -0.16 10.15 -10.39
C ASN A 69 -0.07 11.07 -9.17
N TRP A 70 -0.59 10.61 -8.03
CA TRP A 70 -0.47 11.33 -6.77
C TRP A 70 0.99 11.46 -6.35
N MET A 71 1.77 10.37 -6.45
CA MET A 71 3.21 10.37 -6.16
C MET A 71 4.00 11.29 -7.08
N GLU A 72 3.69 11.29 -8.38
CA GLU A 72 4.27 12.23 -9.35
C GLU A 72 4.00 13.68 -8.95
N THR A 73 2.76 14.01 -8.56
CA THR A 73 2.39 15.35 -8.05
C THR A 73 3.13 15.72 -6.76
N MET A 74 3.54 14.72 -5.97
CA MET A 74 4.35 14.89 -4.77
C MET A 74 5.87 14.89 -5.05
N LEU A 75 6.28 14.88 -6.31
CA LEU A 75 7.67 14.94 -6.77
C LEU A 75 8.51 13.71 -6.39
N PHE A 76 7.90 12.52 -6.35
CA PHE A 76 8.66 11.28 -6.32
C PHE A 76 9.39 11.05 -7.65
N ASP A 77 10.52 10.36 -7.59
CA ASP A 77 11.25 9.93 -8.78
C ASP A 77 10.38 8.98 -9.63
N GLU A 78 10.53 9.06 -10.96
CA GLU A 78 9.80 8.20 -11.90
C GLU A 78 9.96 6.71 -11.61
N ARG A 79 11.18 6.31 -11.23
CA ARG A 79 11.46 4.92 -10.85
C ARG A 79 10.63 4.47 -9.65
N ASP A 80 10.40 5.36 -8.69
CA ASP A 80 9.68 5.04 -7.46
C ASP A 80 8.18 4.95 -7.70
N TYR A 81 7.58 5.93 -8.39
CA TYR A 81 6.14 5.89 -8.65
C TYR A 81 5.77 4.86 -9.71
N SER A 82 6.68 4.49 -10.62
CA SER A 82 6.44 3.44 -11.63
C SER A 82 6.21 2.06 -11.01
N LEU A 83 6.68 1.81 -9.79
CA LEU A 83 6.41 0.59 -9.04
C LEU A 83 4.91 0.41 -8.76
N PHE A 84 4.17 1.53 -8.66
CA PHE A 84 2.76 1.58 -8.32
C PHE A 84 1.85 1.90 -9.52
N ASN A 85 2.37 1.83 -10.74
CA ASN A 85 1.57 1.93 -11.96
C ASN A 85 0.57 0.78 -12.07
N GLU A 86 -0.40 0.93 -12.97
CA GLU A 86 -1.30 -0.17 -13.33
C GLU A 86 -0.48 -1.36 -13.86
N LYS A 87 -0.62 -2.52 -13.21
CA LYS A 87 0.03 -3.76 -13.61
C LYS A 87 -1.02 -4.88 -13.61
N SER A 88 -1.00 -5.70 -14.66
CA SER A 88 -1.95 -6.82 -14.81
C SER A 88 -3.43 -6.41 -14.69
N GLY A 89 -3.78 -5.19 -15.12
CA GLY A 89 -5.14 -4.64 -15.04
C GLY A 89 -5.57 -4.13 -13.66
N ILE A 90 -4.67 -4.17 -12.67
CA ILE A 90 -4.93 -3.66 -11.32
C ILE A 90 -4.47 -2.21 -11.21
N LYS A 91 -5.42 -1.32 -10.95
CA LYS A 91 -5.15 0.10 -10.67
C LYS A 91 -4.96 0.30 -9.18
N LEU A 92 -3.78 0.78 -8.79
CA LEU A 92 -3.53 1.18 -7.41
C LEU A 92 -3.99 2.61 -7.20
N LEU A 93 -4.96 2.81 -6.31
CA LEU A 93 -5.52 4.10 -5.96
C LEU A 93 -5.03 4.52 -4.58
N VAL A 94 -5.13 5.81 -4.26
CA VAL A 94 -4.74 6.34 -2.95
C VAL A 94 -5.46 5.61 -1.81
N LYS A 95 -6.73 5.22 -1.99
CA LYS A 95 -7.46 4.45 -0.98
C LYS A 95 -6.89 3.04 -0.69
N HIS A 96 -6.06 2.49 -1.57
CA HIS A 96 -5.45 1.16 -1.40
C HIS A 96 -4.20 1.19 -0.50
N VAL A 97 -3.71 2.36 -0.11
CA VAL A 97 -2.45 2.52 0.64
C VAL A 97 -2.45 1.75 1.97
N GLY A 98 -3.59 1.66 2.66
CA GLY A 98 -3.72 0.87 3.89
C GLY A 98 -3.49 -0.61 3.64
N GLU A 99 -4.24 -1.20 2.71
CA GLU A 99 -4.09 -2.61 2.33
C GLU A 99 -2.68 -2.93 1.80
N LEU A 100 -2.12 -2.06 0.96
CA LEU A 100 -0.77 -2.21 0.44
C LEU A 100 0.25 -2.24 1.57
N TRP A 101 0.12 -1.34 2.57
CA TRP A 101 1.03 -1.31 3.71
C TRP A 101 0.94 -2.60 4.50
N HIS A 102 -0.27 -3.04 4.83
CA HIS A 102 -0.47 -4.25 5.61
C HIS A 102 0.04 -5.50 4.87
N THR A 103 -0.24 -5.60 3.57
CA THR A 103 0.16 -6.73 2.73
C THR A 103 1.68 -6.79 2.53
N LEU A 104 2.31 -5.66 2.21
CA LEU A 104 3.74 -5.61 1.90
C LEU A 104 4.60 -5.63 3.15
N LYS A 105 4.16 -5.03 4.27
CA LYS A 105 4.91 -5.05 5.52
C LYS A 105 4.76 -6.38 6.25
N TYR A 106 3.55 -6.93 6.28
CA TYR A 106 3.23 -8.12 7.05
C TYR A 106 3.03 -9.38 6.19
N LYS A 107 3.82 -9.65 5.12
CA LYS A 107 4.05 -11.08 4.77
C LYS A 107 4.74 -11.74 5.96
N LYS A 108 3.95 -12.15 6.94
CA LYS A 108 4.31 -13.06 7.99
C LYS A 108 3.18 -14.09 8.04
N THR A 109 3.54 -15.30 7.58
CA THR A 109 3.10 -16.59 8.13
C THR A 109 1.76 -17.20 7.70
N GLU A 110 1.52 -17.37 6.41
CA GLU A 110 0.73 -18.54 5.93
C GLU A 110 1.60 -19.81 5.79
N ASN A 111 2.50 -20.03 6.74
CA ASN A 111 3.24 -21.31 6.85
C ASN A 111 3.46 -21.78 8.30
N ILE A 112 2.73 -21.23 9.28
CA ILE A 112 2.82 -21.69 10.69
C ILE A 112 1.49 -22.19 11.26
N TYR A 113 0.34 -22.02 10.58
CA TYR A 113 -0.94 -22.59 11.04
C TYR A 113 -1.30 -23.96 10.45
N ASN A 114 -0.36 -24.67 9.82
CA ASN A 114 -0.46 -26.12 9.56
C ASN A 114 0.31 -26.95 10.60
N LYS A 115 0.19 -26.60 11.89
CA LYS A 115 0.54 -27.51 12.99
C LYS A 115 -0.63 -27.63 13.95
N HIS A 116 -1.15 -28.86 13.99
CA HIS A 116 -2.11 -29.42 14.94
C HIS A 116 -3.59 -29.16 14.68
N PHE A 117 -4.13 -29.90 13.71
CA PHE A 117 -5.37 -30.65 13.90
C PHE A 117 -5.23 -32.04 13.27
N PHE A 118 -4.73 -32.99 14.06
CA PHE A 118 -5.06 -34.41 14.00
C PHE A 118 -5.54 -34.79 15.40
#